data_AF-A0A956PBU3-F1
#
_entry.id   AF-A0A956PBU3-F1
#
_cell.length_a   1.000
_cell.length_b   1.000
_cell.length_c   1.000
_cell.angle_alpha   90.00
_cell.angle_beta   90.00
_cell.angle_gamma   90.00
#
_symmetry.space_group_name_H-M   'P 1'
#
loop_
_entity.id
_entity.type
_entity.pdbx_description
1 polymer ?
#
loop_
_entity_poly.entity_id
_entity_poly.type
_entity_poly.pdbx_seq_one_letter_code
_entity_poly.pdbx_strand_id
1 'polypeptide(L)'
;GNYGMCGRAYQPRFLWMWPNARISVMGGEQAANVLATVKLDQLARSGQTLSSAEIESFRAPILDKYEREGSAYYSTARLWDDGVIDPAQTRDVLGLAISASLNAPIEPSKFGVFRM
;
A
#
# COMPACT_ATOMS: atom_id res chain seq x y z
N GLY A 1 -2.82 -0.59 -8.08
CA GLY A 1 -1.44 -1.03 -8.39
C GLY A 1 -1.11 -2.35 -7.71
N ASN A 2 -1.18 -2.38 -6.37
CA ASN A 2 -0.78 -3.54 -5.55
C ASN A 2 -1.22 -4.92 -6.09
N TYR A 3 -2.49 -5.06 -6.48
CA TYR A 3 -3.01 -6.34 -6.98
C TYR A 3 -2.37 -6.81 -8.28
N GLY A 4 -2.22 -5.91 -9.27
CA GLY A 4 -1.60 -6.25 -10.55
C GLY A 4 -0.09 -6.52 -10.47
N MET A 5 0.55 -6.14 -9.36
CA MET A 5 2.00 -6.29 -9.14
C MET A 5 2.35 -7.40 -8.14
N CYS A 6 1.47 -8.40 -7.97
CA CYS A 6 1.67 -9.54 -7.07
C CYS A 6 1.83 -9.14 -5.58
N GLY A 7 0.94 -8.28 -5.07
CA GLY A 7 0.88 -7.96 -3.64
C GLY A 7 0.53 -9.16 -2.76
N ARG A 8 0.58 -8.99 -1.43
CA ARG A 8 0.46 -10.07 -0.42
C ARG A 8 -0.69 -11.06 -0.65
N ALA A 9 -1.84 -10.59 -1.13
CA ALA A 9 -3.02 -11.43 -1.38
C ALA A 9 -2.84 -12.46 -2.53
N TYR A 10 -1.85 -12.25 -3.41
CA TYR A 10 -1.54 -13.13 -4.54
C TYR A 10 -0.50 -14.21 -4.18
N GLN A 11 -0.18 -14.36 -2.89
CA GLN A 11 0.65 -15.43 -2.35
C GLN A 11 2.02 -15.56 -3.03
N PRO A 12 2.81 -14.47 -3.14
CA PRO A 12 4.21 -14.62 -3.51
C PRO A 12 4.90 -15.50 -2.46
N ARG A 13 5.91 -16.29 -2.87
CA ARG A 13 6.69 -17.13 -1.94
C ARG A 13 7.30 -16.29 -0.81
N PHE A 14 7.75 -15.09 -1.15
CA PHE A 14 8.24 -14.08 -0.24
C PHE A 14 7.87 -12.69 -0.77
N LEU A 15 7.62 -11.74 0.12
CA LEU A 15 7.39 -10.33 -0.19
C LEU A 15 8.17 -9.47 0.80
N TRP A 16 9.02 -8.56 0.32
CA TRP A 16 9.76 -7.63 1.19
C TRP A 16 9.40 -6.19 0.89
N MET A 17 9.72 -5.31 1.83
CA MET A 17 9.67 -3.86 1.64
C MET A 17 11.06 -3.25 1.82
N TRP A 18 11.33 -2.15 1.11
CA TRP A 18 12.45 -1.27 1.44
C TRP A 18 12.04 -0.27 2.53
N PRO A 19 12.99 0.33 3.27
CA PRO A 19 12.68 1.23 4.38
C PRO A 19 11.94 2.51 3.93
N ASN A 20 12.17 2.94 2.68
CA ASN A 20 11.52 4.10 2.08
C ASN A 20 10.16 3.77 1.44
N ALA A 21 9.78 2.48 1.36
CA ALA A 21 8.52 2.10 0.75
C ALA A 21 7.33 2.56 1.60
N ARG A 22 6.19 2.73 0.93
CA ARG A 22 4.90 3.05 1.54
C ARG A 22 3.83 2.12 0.99
N ILE A 23 2.90 1.68 1.84
CA ILE A 23 1.78 0.83 1.44
C ILE A 23 0.46 1.33 2.02
N SER A 24 -0.52 1.59 1.16
CA SER A 24 -1.84 2.05 1.54
C SER A 24 -2.83 1.77 0.40
N VAL A 25 -4.13 1.91 0.67
CA VAL A 25 -5.16 1.72 -0.37
C VAL A 25 -5.04 2.74 -1.50
N MET A 26 -4.60 3.96 -1.18
CA MET A 26 -4.27 5.05 -2.09
C MET A 26 -3.26 6.00 -1.42
N GLY A 27 -2.71 6.99 -2.13
CA GLY A 27 -1.80 7.97 -1.52
C GLY A 27 -2.50 8.82 -0.45
N GLY A 28 -1.78 9.23 0.59
CA GLY A 28 -2.35 10.02 1.70
C GLY A 28 -2.98 11.34 1.24
N GLU A 29 -2.28 12.08 0.37
CA GLU A 29 -2.81 13.30 -0.27
C GLU A 29 -4.08 13.04 -1.07
N GLN A 30 -4.11 11.94 -1.84
CA GLN A 30 -5.28 11.56 -2.61
C GLN A 30 -6.47 11.27 -1.69
N ALA A 31 -6.26 10.54 -0.59
CA ALA A 31 -7.30 10.22 0.37
C ALA A 31 -7.83 11.50 1.07
N ALA A 32 -6.93 12.36 1.52
CA ALA A 32 -7.29 13.62 2.18
C ALA A 32 -8.12 14.52 1.25
N ASN A 33 -7.70 14.66 -0.02
CA ASN A 33 -8.40 15.47 -1.00
C ASN A 33 -9.78 14.92 -1.34
N VAL A 34 -9.90 13.61 -1.61
CA VAL A 34 -11.19 12.98 -1.92
C VAL A 34 -12.17 13.11 -0.76
N LEU A 35 -11.71 12.87 0.49
CA LEU A 35 -12.57 13.02 1.66
C LEU A 35 -12.97 14.48 1.91
N ALA A 36 -12.07 15.42 1.67
CA ALA A 36 -12.38 16.85 1.76
C ALA A 36 -13.42 17.27 0.72
N THR A 37 -13.29 16.84 -0.54
CA THR A 37 -14.28 17.11 -1.60
C THR A 37 -15.65 16.57 -1.21
N VAL A 38 -15.74 15.32 -0.76
CA VAL A 38 -17.02 14.72 -0.33
C VAL A 38 -17.63 15.51 0.83
N LYS A 39 -16.82 15.96 1.80
CA LYS A 39 -17.29 16.76 2.93
C LYS A 39 -17.82 18.13 2.49
N LEU A 40 -17.12 18.80 1.57
CA LEU A 40 -17.54 20.09 1.02
C LEU A 40 -18.86 19.96 0.24
N ASP A 41 -19.00 18.93 -0.59
CA ASP A 41 -20.24 18.66 -1.34
C ASP A 41 -21.43 18.40 -0.40
N GLN A 42 -21.21 17.71 0.72
CA GLN A 42 -22.23 17.48 1.74
C GLN A 42 -22.67 18.78 2.44
N LEU A 43 -21.72 19.64 2.79
CA LEU A 43 -22.01 20.92 3.44
C LEU A 43 -22.66 21.92 2.49
N ALA A 44 -22.26 21.93 1.22
CA ALA A 44 -22.89 22.77 0.20
C ALA A 44 -24.39 22.45 0.06
N ARG A 45 -24.79 21.17 0.20
CA ARG A 45 -26.21 20.77 0.21
C ARG A 45 -26.99 21.28 1.41
N SER A 46 -26.33 21.59 2.52
CA SER A 46 -26.95 22.22 3.71
C SER A 46 -26.71 23.73 3.78
N GLY A 47 -26.21 24.35 2.70
CA GLY A 47 -25.93 25.78 2.63
C GLY A 47 -24.74 26.24 3.49
N GLN A 48 -23.88 25.31 3.92
CA GLN A 48 -22.70 25.57 4.73
C GLN A 48 -21.43 25.51 3.88
N THR A 49 -20.41 26.26 4.29
CA THR A 49 -19.08 26.26 3.67
C THR A 49 -18.01 26.11 4.74
N LEU A 50 -16.83 25.64 4.34
CA LEU A 50 -15.64 25.63 5.19
C LEU A 50 -14.63 26.63 4.64
N SER A 51 -13.94 27.30 5.55
CA SER A 51 -12.74 28.07 5.24
C SER A 51 -11.59 27.13 4.86
N SER A 52 -10.58 27.68 4.19
CA SER A 52 -9.36 26.92 3.87
C SER A 52 -8.68 26.36 5.12
N ALA A 53 -8.69 27.08 6.24
CA ALA A 53 -8.09 26.63 7.49
C ALA A 53 -8.82 25.42 8.09
N GLU A 54 -10.16 25.38 7.97
CA GLU A 54 -10.96 24.23 8.42
C GLU A 54 -10.78 23.01 7.51
N ILE A 55 -10.62 23.22 6.19
CA ILE A 55 -10.29 22.16 5.24
C ILE A 55 -8.91 21.56 5.58
N GLU A 56 -7.90 22.39 5.82
CA GLU A 56 -6.58 21.89 6.22
C GLU A 56 -6.62 21.14 7.56
N SER A 57 -7.36 21.68 8.54
CA SER A 57 -7.56 21.01 9.84
C SER A 57 -8.28 19.66 9.69
N PHE A 58 -9.18 19.54 8.71
CA PHE A 58 -9.83 18.27 8.38
C PHE A 58 -8.90 17.29 7.67
N ARG A 59 -8.03 17.78 6.77
CA ARG A 59 -7.07 16.97 6.02
C ARG A 59 -5.92 16.44 6.88
N ALA A 60 -5.41 17.26 7.81
CA ALA A 60 -4.26 16.93 8.66
C ALA A 60 -4.32 15.54 9.33
N PRO A 61 -5.39 15.16 10.08
CA PRO A 61 -5.45 13.85 10.72
C PRO A 61 -5.49 12.68 9.72
N ILE A 62 -5.98 12.91 8.50
CA ILE A 62 -5.99 11.89 7.43
C ILE A 62 -4.56 11.68 6.93
N LEU A 63 -3.83 12.77 6.66
CA LEU A 63 -2.43 12.71 6.23
C LEU A 63 -1.57 11.99 7.27
N ASP A 64 -1.69 12.37 8.55
CA ASP A 64 -0.96 11.75 9.66
C ASP A 64 -1.25 10.25 9.78
N LYS A 65 -2.52 9.87 9.62
CA LYS A 65 -2.91 8.45 9.64
C LYS A 65 -2.24 7.68 8.52
N TYR A 66 -2.24 8.22 7.31
CA TYR A 66 -1.64 7.54 6.15
C TYR A 66 -0.11 7.48 6.24
N GLU A 67 0.56 8.50 6.77
CA GLU A 67 2.01 8.45 6.98
C GLU A 67 2.38 7.39 8.01
N ARG A 68 1.65 7.34 9.14
CA ARG A 68 1.89 6.36 10.20
C ARG A 68 1.61 4.94 9.74
N GLU A 69 0.41 4.69 9.22
CA GLU A 69 -0.06 3.35 8.85
C GLU A 69 0.51 2.86 7.53
N GLY A 70 1.00 3.78 6.68
CA GLY A 70 1.60 3.46 5.40
C GLY A 70 3.09 3.13 5.46
N SER A 71 3.75 3.35 6.59
CA SER A 71 5.18 3.07 6.73
C SER A 71 5.52 1.58 6.60
N ALA A 72 6.71 1.27 6.06
CA ALA A 72 7.21 -0.10 5.99
C ALA A 72 7.27 -0.79 7.37
N TYR A 73 7.55 -0.04 8.43
CA TYR A 73 7.56 -0.55 9.81
C TYR A 73 6.16 -0.92 10.31
N TYR A 74 5.13 -0.13 9.95
CA TYR A 74 3.76 -0.46 10.30
C TYR A 74 3.28 -1.74 9.60
N SER A 75 3.66 -1.89 8.33
CA SER A 75 3.41 -3.06 7.49
C SER A 75 4.05 -4.33 8.05
N THR A 76 5.36 -4.29 8.28
CA THR A 76 6.13 -5.47 8.71
C THR A 76 5.74 -5.96 10.09
N ALA A 77 5.37 -5.04 11.01
CA ALA A 77 4.83 -5.38 12.32
C ALA A 77 3.51 -6.18 12.28
N ARG A 78 2.87 -6.26 11.09
CA ARG A 78 1.59 -6.97 10.85
C ARG A 78 1.71 -8.08 9.80
N LEU A 79 2.93 -8.46 9.42
CA LEU A 79 3.22 -9.52 8.45
C LEU A 79 2.55 -9.33 7.07
N TRP A 80 2.33 -8.08 6.68
CA TRP A 80 1.91 -7.76 5.31
C TRP A 80 3.04 -7.98 4.30
N ASP A 81 4.28 -7.94 4.80
CA ASP A 81 5.52 -8.36 4.18
C ASP A 81 6.25 -9.34 5.12
N ASP A 82 7.27 -10.01 4.59
CA ASP A 82 8.14 -10.96 5.28
C ASP A 82 9.42 -10.28 5.81
N GLY A 83 9.47 -8.94 5.78
CA GLY A 83 10.56 -8.15 6.33
C GLY A 83 10.86 -6.87 5.55
N VAL A 84 11.43 -5.91 6.29
CA VAL A 84 12.08 -4.74 5.70
C VAL A 84 13.56 -5.05 5.51
N ILE A 85 14.07 -4.85 4.29
CA ILE A 85 15.46 -5.18 3.92
C ILE A 85 16.23 -3.93 3.50
N ASP A 86 17.55 -3.92 3.71
CA ASP A 86 18.43 -2.92 3.12
C ASP A 86 18.34 -3.02 1.58
N PRO A 87 18.04 -1.92 0.86
CA PRO A 87 18.03 -1.92 -0.60
C PRO A 87 19.29 -2.51 -1.23
N ALA A 88 20.47 -2.30 -0.64
CA ALA A 88 21.73 -2.86 -1.13
C ALA A 88 21.80 -4.40 -1.05
N GLN A 89 21.04 -5.01 -0.13
CA GLN A 89 21.00 -6.47 0.07
C GLN A 89 19.95 -7.18 -0.79
N THR A 90 19.17 -6.44 -1.60
CA THR A 90 18.09 -7.00 -2.42
C THR A 90 18.54 -8.20 -3.26
N ARG A 91 19.74 -8.12 -3.85
CA ARG A 91 20.32 -9.21 -4.66
C ARG A 91 20.48 -10.51 -3.86
N ASP A 92 21.07 -10.41 -2.67
CA ASP A 92 21.41 -11.59 -1.88
C ASP A 92 20.15 -12.24 -1.29
N VAL A 93 19.21 -11.41 -0.82
CA VAL A 93 17.90 -11.86 -0.34
C VAL A 93 17.15 -12.61 -1.44
N LEU A 94 17.09 -12.06 -2.66
CA LEU A 94 16.46 -12.75 -3.80
C LEU A 94 17.19 -14.03 -4.19
N GLY A 95 18.53 -14.03 -4.20
CA GLY A 95 19.32 -15.22 -4.51
C GLY A 95 19.02 -16.38 -3.56
N LEU A 96 18.98 -16.10 -2.25
CA LEU A 96 18.64 -17.08 -1.22
C LEU A 96 17.19 -17.57 -1.35
N ALA A 97 16.24 -16.66 -1.58
CA ALA A 97 14.83 -17.01 -1.70
C ALA A 97 14.52 -17.87 -2.93
N ILE A 98 15.18 -17.59 -4.06
CA ILE A 98 15.09 -18.42 -5.26
C ILE A 98 15.66 -19.81 -4.96
N SER A 99 16.86 -19.89 -4.39
CA SER A 99 17.49 -21.16 -4.02
C SER A 99 16.60 -21.98 -3.09
N ALA A 100 15.99 -21.36 -2.07
CA ALA A 100 15.05 -22.01 -1.18
C ALA A 100 13.79 -22.52 -1.92
N SER A 101 13.24 -21.71 -2.82
CA SER A 101 12.01 -22.02 -3.57
C SER A 101 12.18 -23.22 -4.52
N LEU A 102 13.40 -23.50 -4.98
CA LEU A 102 13.70 -24.64 -5.87
C LEU A 102 13.68 -26.00 -5.17
N ASN A 103 13.47 -26.06 -3.84
CA ASN A 103 13.22 -27.31 -3.13
C ASN A 103 11.80 -27.88 -3.39
N ALA A 104 10.91 -27.08 -3.99
CA ALA A 104 9.61 -27.53 -4.47
C ALA A 104 9.62 -27.63 -6.02
N PRO A 105 8.88 -28.59 -6.62
CA PRO A 105 8.74 -28.65 -8.07
C PRO A 105 8.06 -27.39 -8.63
N ILE A 106 8.44 -27.02 -9.86
CA ILE A 106 7.79 -25.93 -10.59
C ILE A 106 6.52 -26.48 -11.23
N GLU A 107 5.36 -26.00 -10.77
CA GLU A 107 4.05 -26.41 -11.25
C GLU A 107 3.67 -25.71 -12.57
N PRO A 108 2.91 -26.36 -13.47
CA PRO A 108 2.36 -25.71 -14.65
C PRO A 108 1.25 -24.71 -14.29
N SER A 109 1.25 -23.55 -14.94
CA SER A 109 0.21 -22.52 -14.74
C SER A 109 -1.07 -22.82 -15.54
N LYS A 110 -2.23 -22.60 -14.92
CA LYS A 110 -3.55 -22.60 -15.58
C LYS A 110 -4.22 -21.25 -15.32
N PHE A 111 -4.54 -20.50 -16.37
CA PHE A 111 -5.18 -19.20 -16.25
C PHE A 111 -6.71 -19.32 -16.19
N GLY A 112 -7.34 -18.34 -15.54
CA GLY A 112 -8.78 -18.11 -15.64
C GLY A 112 -9.17 -17.47 -16.98
N VAL A 113 -10.43 -17.05 -17.10
CA VAL A 113 -10.94 -16.37 -18.30
C VAL A 113 -10.36 -14.95 -18.41
N PHE A 114 -9.80 -14.63 -19.57
CA PHE A 114 -9.43 -13.26 -19.91
C PHE A 114 -10.63 -12.51 -20.51
N ARG A 115 -10.92 -11.31 -19.98
CA ARG A 115 -11.88 -10.39 -20.56
C ARG A 115 -11.17 -9.58 -21.65
N MET A 116 -11.52 -9.85 -22.90
CA MET A 116 -11.03 -9.12 -24.09
C MET A 116 -11.84 -7.84 -24.34
#